data_AF-A0A9E7FMN2-F1
#
_entry.id   AF-A0A9E7FMN2-F1
#
_cell.length_a   1.000
_cell.length_b   1.000
_cell.length_c   1.000
_cell.angle_alpha   90.00
_cell.angle_beta   90.00
_cell.angle_gamma   90.00
#
_symmetry.space_group_name_H-M   'P 1'
#
loop_
_entity.id
_entity.type
_entity.pdbx_description
1 polymer ?
#
loop_
_entity_poly.entity_id
_entity_poly.type
_entity_poly.pdbx_seq_one_letter_code
_entity_poly.pdbx_strand_id
1 'polypeptide(L)'
;METMGDLGAALDASPASDPAPKSGAGAATDASRIAEVKAWLASQFEVAGRDVPAFEYTPRSVAHLHSLASLSQARSRAASIVAADLRLKACEYRAEAARIREVLERVGLAREQLSPGAIGSAQVVAGVANLLNIRDTEMSSFVVAMGDLSLRKADVEEKRAKVQKESKVLLEYTRKAIAKLNDLKKTLAKFENEVGLHEAQMLQWQTNLAILDSKERQYMLQLNNFKAILNRVGYTSDINHGVLMEMAEHKKDLEKKTKPILDTLRSYQDLPPDKTLAALAIEDKKRQYAAAEKYLEEVLHSALNTPEM
;
A
#
# COMPACT_ATOMS: atom_id res chain seq x y z
N MET A 1 -26.96 -45.91 13.89
CA MET A 1 -28.36 -45.76 14.33
C MET A 1 -28.33 -44.83 15.53
N GLU A 2 -28.73 -43.58 15.51
CA GLU A 2 -29.44 -42.75 14.54
C GLU A 2 -28.90 -41.32 14.66
N THR A 3 -29.00 -40.58 13.56
CA THR A 3 -28.52 -39.22 13.36
C THR A 3 -29.43 -38.19 14.02
N MET A 4 -28.86 -37.27 14.80
CA MET A 4 -29.48 -36.01 15.21
C MET A 4 -28.39 -34.96 15.03
N GLY A 5 -28.42 -34.06 14.04
CA GLY A 5 -29.57 -33.47 13.37
C GLY A 5 -29.28 -31.98 13.35
N ASP A 6 -28.46 -31.62 12.36
CA ASP A 6 -27.96 -30.29 12.00
C ASP A 6 -29.05 -29.20 12.09
N LEU A 7 -28.87 -28.22 12.97
CA LEU A 7 -29.76 -27.05 13.14
C LEU A 7 -29.10 -25.76 12.61
N GLY A 8 -28.24 -25.90 11.61
CA GLY A 8 -27.40 -24.83 11.08
C GLY A 8 -27.46 -24.63 9.57
N ALA A 9 -28.63 -24.75 8.91
CA ALA A 9 -28.73 -24.38 7.48
C ALA A 9 -30.18 -24.14 7.03
N ALA A 10 -30.67 -22.90 7.07
CA ALA A 10 -31.85 -22.47 6.32
C ALA A 10 -31.91 -20.95 6.18
N LEU A 11 -30.85 -20.36 5.61
CA LEU A 11 -30.84 -18.96 5.15
C LEU A 11 -30.04 -18.88 3.85
N ASP A 12 -30.41 -19.68 2.85
CA ASP A 12 -30.14 -19.34 1.46
C ASP A 12 -31.07 -20.12 0.52
N ALA A 13 -32.13 -19.46 0.06
CA ALA A 13 -32.94 -19.92 -1.06
C ALA A 13 -33.58 -18.69 -1.72
N SER A 14 -32.93 -18.18 -2.77
CA SER A 14 -33.58 -17.30 -3.75
C SER A 14 -34.71 -18.05 -4.44
N PRO A 15 -35.91 -17.48 -4.60
CA PRO A 15 -36.88 -17.98 -5.55
C PRO A 15 -36.82 -17.14 -6.83
N ALA A 16 -36.34 -17.75 -7.92
CA ALA A 16 -36.60 -17.27 -9.27
C ALA A 16 -37.48 -18.30 -9.98
N SER A 17 -38.77 -17.99 -10.12
CA SER A 17 -39.59 -18.23 -11.31
C SER A 17 -41.05 -17.84 -11.02
N ASP A 18 -41.55 -16.89 -11.80
CA ASP A 18 -42.92 -16.40 -11.82
C ASP A 18 -43.95 -17.47 -12.20
N PRO A 19 -45.17 -17.37 -11.64
CA PRO A 19 -46.37 -17.59 -12.44
C PRO A 19 -47.25 -16.32 -12.49
N ALA A 20 -47.82 -16.10 -13.67
CA ALA A 20 -48.63 -14.95 -14.09
C ALA A 20 -49.77 -14.52 -13.11
N PRO A 21 -50.20 -13.23 -13.14
CA PRO A 21 -51.04 -12.65 -12.10
C PRO A 21 -52.54 -12.93 -12.30
N LYS A 22 -53.20 -13.47 -11.27
CA LYS A 22 -54.65 -13.36 -11.09
C LYS A 22 -54.94 -12.13 -10.21
N SER A 23 -55.27 -11.01 -10.84
CA SER A 23 -55.31 -9.65 -10.26
C SER A 23 -56.53 -9.31 -9.38
N GLY A 24 -57.11 -10.26 -8.65
CA GLY A 24 -58.35 -10.02 -7.87
C GLY A 24 -58.30 -10.38 -6.38
N ALA A 25 -57.43 -11.33 -5.98
CA ALA A 25 -57.47 -11.89 -4.61
C ALA A 25 -56.44 -11.27 -3.65
N GLY A 26 -55.34 -10.69 -4.15
CA GLY A 26 -54.23 -10.17 -3.33
C GLY A 26 -54.54 -8.87 -2.58
N ALA A 27 -55.35 -7.98 -3.18
CA ALA A 27 -55.66 -6.68 -2.59
C ALA A 27 -56.53 -6.79 -1.31
N ALA A 28 -57.46 -7.75 -1.28
CA ALA A 28 -58.30 -8.01 -0.12
C ALA A 28 -57.49 -8.60 1.05
N THR A 29 -56.53 -9.49 0.76
CA THR A 29 -55.65 -10.08 1.78
C THR A 29 -54.67 -9.07 2.36
N ASP A 30 -54.18 -8.12 1.56
CA ASP A 30 -53.26 -7.09 2.03
C ASP A 30 -53.97 -6.04 2.89
N ALA A 31 -55.21 -5.67 2.56
CA ALA A 31 -56.03 -4.80 3.41
C ALA A 31 -56.29 -5.40 4.80
N SER A 32 -56.59 -6.71 4.87
CA SER A 32 -56.77 -7.44 6.13
C SER A 32 -55.48 -7.47 6.96
N ARG A 33 -54.34 -7.79 6.33
CA ARG A 33 -53.03 -7.80 7.00
C ARG A 33 -52.63 -6.43 7.54
N ILE A 34 -52.93 -5.36 6.79
CA ILE A 34 -52.69 -3.98 7.24
C ILE A 34 -53.54 -3.66 8.47
N ALA A 35 -54.82 -4.05 8.51
CA ALA A 35 -55.70 -3.82 9.66
C ALA A 35 -55.21 -4.58 10.90
N GLU A 36 -54.80 -5.84 10.75
CA GLU A 36 -54.23 -6.66 11.83
C GLU A 36 -52.92 -6.06 12.38
N VAL A 37 -52.02 -5.61 11.50
CA VAL A 37 -50.78 -4.96 11.89
C VAL A 37 -51.04 -3.65 12.62
N LYS A 38 -51.99 -2.83 12.14
CA LYS A 38 -52.37 -1.57 12.79
C LYS A 38 -52.93 -1.79 14.20
N ALA A 39 -53.86 -2.73 14.34
CA ALA A 39 -54.44 -3.08 15.63
C ALA A 39 -53.39 -3.64 16.60
N TRP A 40 -52.49 -4.49 16.10
CA TRP A 40 -51.40 -5.03 16.90
C TRP A 40 -50.43 -3.92 17.34
N LEU A 41 -49.98 -3.05 16.43
CA LEU A 41 -49.12 -1.91 16.77
C LEU A 41 -49.77 -0.99 17.79
N ALA A 42 -51.04 -0.63 17.61
CA ALA A 42 -51.78 0.17 18.59
C ALA A 42 -51.74 -0.47 19.98
N SER A 43 -52.01 -1.79 20.08
CA SER A 43 -51.96 -2.50 21.37
C SER A 43 -50.58 -2.51 22.04
N GLN A 44 -49.49 -2.62 21.25
CA GLN A 44 -48.13 -2.64 21.81
C GLN A 44 -47.66 -1.25 22.25
N PHE A 45 -48.01 -0.22 21.48
CA PHE A 45 -47.63 1.15 21.75
C PHE A 45 -48.47 1.77 22.88
N GLU A 46 -49.74 1.38 23.01
CA GLU A 46 -50.60 1.73 24.15
C GLU A 46 -50.01 1.21 25.47
N VAL A 47 -49.53 -0.04 25.52
CA VAL A 47 -48.84 -0.59 26.69
C VAL A 47 -47.57 0.19 27.04
N ALA A 48 -46.90 0.78 26.04
CA ALA A 48 -45.72 1.61 26.22
C ALA A 48 -46.04 3.10 26.49
N GLY A 49 -47.31 3.50 26.51
CA GLY A 49 -47.75 4.89 26.66
C GLY A 49 -47.27 5.80 25.53
N ARG A 50 -47.12 5.27 24.31
CA ARG A 50 -46.65 6.01 23.13
C ARG A 50 -47.65 5.88 21.99
N ASP A 51 -47.62 6.84 21.07
CA ASP A 51 -48.36 6.74 19.81
C ASP A 51 -47.56 5.93 18.78
N VAL A 52 -48.27 5.26 17.87
CA VAL A 52 -47.65 4.52 16.76
C VAL A 52 -47.02 5.53 15.79
N PRO A 53 -45.70 5.46 15.52
CA PRO A 53 -45.05 6.34 14.56
C PRO A 53 -45.65 6.22 13.16
N ALA A 54 -45.72 7.33 12.43
CA ALA A 54 -46.13 7.29 11.03
C ALA A 54 -45.06 6.59 10.18
N PHE A 55 -45.44 5.56 9.43
CA PHE A 55 -44.58 4.87 8.47
C PHE A 55 -45.38 4.45 7.24
N GLU A 56 -44.68 4.19 6.14
CA GLU A 56 -45.30 3.79 4.88
C GLU A 56 -45.67 2.29 4.88
N TYR A 57 -46.94 2.03 4.56
CA TYR A 57 -47.48 0.67 4.40
C TYR A 57 -47.18 0.14 3.01
N THR A 58 -45.91 -0.21 2.77
CA THR A 58 -45.49 -0.96 1.58
C THR A 58 -45.85 -2.45 1.74
N PRO A 59 -46.13 -3.21 0.66
CA PRO A 59 -46.41 -4.64 0.76
C PRO A 59 -45.33 -5.44 1.49
N ARG A 60 -44.06 -5.06 1.30
CA ARG A 60 -42.90 -5.64 2.02
C ARG A 60 -42.91 -5.31 3.51
N SER A 61 -43.15 -4.04 3.89
CA SER A 61 -43.21 -3.65 5.31
C SER A 61 -44.40 -4.30 6.02
N VAL A 62 -45.55 -4.39 5.37
CA VAL A 62 -46.74 -5.08 5.90
C VAL A 62 -46.49 -6.57 6.09
N ALA A 63 -45.87 -7.25 5.13
CA ALA A 63 -45.56 -8.68 5.25
C ALA A 63 -44.60 -8.97 6.42
N HIS A 64 -43.54 -8.15 6.58
CA HIS A 64 -42.62 -8.28 7.71
C HIS A 64 -43.30 -7.98 9.05
N LEU A 65 -44.10 -6.90 9.13
CA LEU A 65 -44.81 -6.53 10.35
C LEU A 65 -45.88 -7.56 10.72
N HIS A 66 -46.57 -8.16 9.74
CA HIS A 66 -47.55 -9.22 9.97
C HIS A 66 -46.88 -10.51 10.48
N SER A 67 -45.73 -10.87 9.92
CA SER A 67 -44.90 -11.98 10.45
C SER A 67 -44.45 -11.71 11.89
N LEU A 68 -44.07 -10.47 12.21
CA LEU A 68 -43.65 -10.09 13.55
C LEU A 68 -44.83 -10.04 14.54
N ALA A 69 -45.99 -9.55 14.09
CA ALA A 69 -47.23 -9.55 14.86
C ALA A 69 -47.69 -10.97 15.19
N SER A 70 -47.74 -11.87 14.20
CA SER A 70 -48.11 -13.27 14.41
C SER A 70 -47.14 -14.00 15.35
N LEU A 71 -45.83 -13.81 15.18
CA LEU A 71 -44.83 -14.39 16.08
C LEU A 71 -44.94 -13.86 17.51
N SER A 72 -45.10 -12.54 17.68
CA SER A 72 -45.23 -11.95 19.01
C SER A 72 -46.51 -12.39 19.71
N GLN A 73 -47.65 -12.41 19.02
CA GLN A 73 -48.91 -12.90 19.57
C GLN A 73 -48.83 -14.39 19.94
N ALA A 74 -48.23 -15.22 19.08
CA ALA A 74 -48.01 -16.64 19.40
C ALA A 74 -47.14 -16.82 20.64
N ARG A 75 -46.06 -16.04 20.77
CA ARG A 75 -45.20 -16.03 21.96
C ARG A 75 -45.94 -15.55 23.21
N SER A 76 -46.73 -14.49 23.12
CA SER A 76 -47.51 -13.98 24.25
C SER A 76 -48.57 -14.99 24.71
N ARG A 77 -49.23 -15.68 23.77
CA ARG A 77 -50.16 -16.78 24.08
C ARG A 77 -49.44 -17.96 24.73
N ALA A 78 -48.30 -18.38 24.20
CA ALA A 78 -47.51 -19.45 24.81
C ALA A 78 -47.07 -19.09 26.25
N ALA A 79 -46.60 -17.85 26.44
CA ALA A 79 -46.22 -17.34 27.75
C ALA A 79 -47.40 -17.28 28.72
N SER A 80 -48.58 -16.87 28.27
CA SER A 80 -49.78 -16.81 29.13
C SER A 80 -50.26 -18.19 29.55
N ILE A 81 -50.22 -19.19 28.64
CA ILE A 81 -50.54 -20.58 28.93
C ILE A 81 -49.57 -21.15 29.98
N VAL A 82 -48.26 -20.99 29.77
CA VAL A 82 -47.24 -21.44 30.72
C VAL A 82 -47.41 -20.75 32.08
N ALA A 83 -47.70 -19.45 32.10
CA ALA A 83 -47.94 -18.73 33.34
C ALA A 83 -49.21 -19.20 34.07
N ALA A 84 -50.26 -19.59 33.34
CA ALA A 84 -51.47 -20.17 33.94
C ALA A 84 -51.20 -21.56 34.53
N ASP A 85 -50.51 -22.43 33.79
CA ASP A 85 -50.10 -23.76 34.24
C ASP A 85 -49.20 -23.70 35.49
N LEU A 86 -48.19 -22.82 35.50
CA LEU A 86 -47.32 -22.64 36.66
C LEU A 86 -48.09 -22.13 37.89
N ARG A 87 -49.09 -21.26 37.71
CA ARG A 87 -49.96 -20.82 38.81
C ARG A 87 -50.79 -21.96 39.36
N LEU A 88 -51.37 -22.79 38.50
CA LEU A 88 -52.14 -23.97 38.90
C LEU A 88 -51.27 -24.94 39.70
N LYS A 89 -50.11 -25.32 39.16
CA LYS A 89 -49.13 -26.17 39.85
C LYS A 89 -48.71 -25.59 41.19
N ALA A 90 -48.47 -24.28 41.26
CA ALA A 90 -48.14 -23.62 42.52
C ALA A 90 -49.28 -23.71 43.56
N CYS A 91 -50.55 -23.64 43.12
CA CYS A 91 -51.70 -23.86 44.00
C CYS A 91 -51.77 -25.31 44.48
N GLU A 92 -51.57 -26.29 43.60
CA GLU A 92 -51.53 -27.71 43.95
C GLU A 92 -50.41 -28.02 44.95
N TYR A 93 -49.19 -27.55 44.70
CA TYR A 93 -48.06 -27.71 45.64
C TYR A 93 -48.33 -27.07 47.01
N ARG A 94 -49.02 -25.93 47.05
CA ARG A 94 -49.41 -25.29 48.33
C ARG A 94 -50.46 -26.12 49.08
N ALA A 95 -51.45 -26.66 48.37
CA ALA A 95 -52.48 -27.52 48.96
C ALA A 95 -51.87 -28.82 49.49
N GLU A 96 -51.00 -29.46 48.72
CA GLU A 96 -50.30 -30.67 49.12
C GLU A 96 -49.36 -30.41 50.31
N ALA A 97 -48.62 -29.30 50.30
CA ALA A 97 -47.81 -28.89 51.45
C ALA A 97 -48.66 -28.65 52.71
N ALA A 98 -49.88 -28.13 52.58
CA ALA A 98 -50.81 -27.99 53.70
C ALA A 98 -51.30 -29.35 54.23
N ARG A 99 -51.65 -30.27 53.32
CA ARG A 99 -52.03 -31.65 53.65
C ARG A 99 -50.92 -32.37 54.39
N ILE A 100 -49.67 -32.30 53.90
CA ILE A 100 -48.50 -32.92 54.55
C ILE A 100 -48.27 -32.32 55.94
N ARG A 101 -48.37 -30.99 56.09
CA ARG A 101 -48.26 -30.34 57.41
C ARG A 101 -49.29 -30.89 58.40
N GLU A 102 -50.55 -30.98 57.99
CA GLU A 102 -51.61 -31.51 58.85
C GLU A 102 -51.36 -32.97 59.26
N VAL A 103 -50.88 -33.80 58.34
CA VAL A 103 -50.49 -35.20 58.64
C VAL A 103 -49.35 -35.24 59.64
N LEU A 104 -48.31 -34.42 59.47
CA LEU A 104 -47.18 -34.35 60.40
C LEU A 104 -47.60 -33.86 61.78
N GLU A 105 -48.51 -32.89 61.86
CA GLU A 105 -49.08 -32.43 63.13
C GLU A 105 -49.81 -33.56 63.87
N ARG A 106 -50.62 -34.36 63.16
CA ARG A 106 -51.34 -35.50 63.74
C ARG A 106 -50.41 -36.60 64.28
N VAL A 107 -49.22 -36.75 63.68
CA VAL A 107 -48.22 -37.76 64.10
C VAL A 107 -47.26 -37.22 65.17
N GLY A 108 -47.37 -35.95 65.55
CA GLY A 108 -46.45 -35.33 66.52
C GLY A 108 -45.06 -35.04 65.93
N LEU A 109 -45.01 -34.74 64.62
CA LEU A 109 -43.82 -34.29 63.91
C LEU A 109 -43.99 -32.84 63.42
N ALA A 110 -44.76 -32.05 64.16
CA ALA A 110 -44.96 -30.64 63.87
C ALA A 110 -43.62 -29.89 63.95
N ARG A 111 -43.49 -28.80 63.19
CA ARG A 111 -42.25 -28.01 63.12
C ARG A 111 -41.81 -27.52 64.50
N GLU A 112 -42.76 -27.21 65.36
CA GLU A 112 -42.59 -26.69 66.71
C GLU A 112 -42.04 -27.74 67.68
N GLN A 113 -42.18 -29.03 67.35
CA GLN A 113 -41.74 -30.17 68.16
C GLN A 113 -40.34 -30.66 67.75
N LEU A 114 -39.81 -30.20 66.63
CA LEU A 114 -38.47 -30.52 66.14
C LEU A 114 -37.39 -29.65 66.81
N SER A 115 -36.21 -30.23 67.01
CA SER A 115 -35.05 -29.47 67.48
C SER A 115 -34.61 -28.43 66.44
N PRO A 116 -34.04 -27.29 66.86
CA PRO A 116 -33.56 -26.27 65.92
C PRO A 116 -32.52 -26.81 64.93
N GLY A 117 -31.71 -27.79 65.33
CA GLY A 117 -30.77 -28.48 64.45
C GLY A 117 -31.46 -29.33 63.37
N ALA A 118 -32.53 -30.05 63.72
CA ALA A 118 -33.30 -30.83 62.75
C ALA A 118 -33.99 -29.94 61.72
N ILE A 119 -34.55 -28.80 62.16
CA ILE A 119 -35.14 -27.80 61.27
C ILE A 119 -34.08 -27.24 60.31
N GLY A 120 -32.91 -26.85 60.83
CA GLY A 120 -31.80 -26.34 60.01
C GLY A 120 -31.31 -27.35 58.98
N SER A 121 -31.10 -28.61 59.37
CA SER A 121 -30.67 -29.67 58.46
C SER A 121 -31.69 -29.94 57.36
N ALA A 122 -32.99 -30.00 57.69
CA ALA A 122 -34.06 -30.18 56.70
C ALA A 122 -34.14 -29.01 55.71
N GLN A 123 -33.95 -27.76 56.19
CA GLN A 123 -33.89 -26.58 55.34
C GLN A 123 -32.71 -26.62 54.38
N VAL A 124 -31.52 -27.03 54.84
CA VAL A 124 -30.33 -27.16 53.98
C VAL A 124 -30.56 -28.22 52.90
N VAL A 125 -31.05 -29.40 53.27
CA VAL A 125 -31.32 -30.49 52.31
C VAL A 125 -32.37 -30.05 51.28
N ALA A 126 -33.47 -29.43 51.71
CA ALA A 126 -34.48 -28.89 50.79
C ALA A 126 -33.93 -27.77 49.90
N GLY A 127 -33.07 -26.90 50.44
CA GLY A 127 -32.41 -25.83 49.70
C GLY A 127 -31.49 -26.37 48.60
N VAL A 128 -30.66 -27.35 48.93
CA VAL A 128 -29.76 -28.00 47.97
C VAL A 128 -30.56 -28.80 46.93
N ALA A 129 -31.62 -29.51 47.32
CA ALA A 129 -32.51 -30.21 46.39
C ALA A 129 -33.14 -29.26 45.38
N ASN A 130 -33.66 -28.11 45.84
CA ASN A 130 -34.22 -27.08 44.96
C ASN A 130 -33.17 -26.49 44.01
N LEU A 131 -31.94 -26.24 44.50
CA LEU A 131 -30.85 -25.72 43.66
C LEU A 131 -30.43 -26.71 42.57
N LEU A 132 -30.41 -28.01 42.91
CA LEU A 132 -30.09 -29.09 42.00
C LEU A 132 -31.30 -29.59 41.18
N ASN A 133 -32.49 -29.01 41.42
CA ASN A 133 -33.75 -29.40 40.81
C ASN A 133 -34.12 -30.89 40.99
N ILE A 134 -33.89 -31.40 42.20
CA ILE A 134 -34.18 -32.78 42.63
C ILE A 134 -35.55 -32.82 43.30
N ARG A 135 -36.31 -33.91 43.10
CA ARG A 135 -37.69 -34.05 43.63
C ARG A 135 -37.78 -34.88 44.91
N ASP A 136 -36.73 -35.63 45.20
CA ASP A 136 -36.58 -36.58 46.29
C ASP A 136 -35.41 -36.19 47.21
N THR A 137 -35.34 -36.82 48.36
CA THR A 137 -34.24 -36.63 49.32
C THR A 137 -33.25 -37.80 49.32
N GLU A 138 -33.19 -38.58 48.23
CA GLU A 138 -32.27 -39.73 48.13
C GLU A 138 -30.84 -39.27 47.82
N MET A 139 -29.87 -39.86 48.52
CA MET A 139 -28.45 -39.54 48.36
C MET A 139 -27.96 -39.77 46.91
N SER A 140 -28.42 -40.83 46.27
CA SER A 140 -28.14 -41.16 44.87
C SER A 140 -28.45 -39.98 43.94
N SER A 141 -29.65 -39.42 44.07
CA SER A 141 -30.13 -38.28 43.27
C SER A 141 -29.26 -37.04 43.48
N PHE A 142 -28.84 -36.75 44.72
CA PHE A 142 -27.89 -35.66 45.00
C PHE A 142 -26.53 -35.87 44.35
N VAL A 143 -25.96 -37.08 44.46
CA VAL A 143 -24.64 -37.37 43.91
C VAL A 143 -24.64 -37.26 42.38
N VAL A 144 -25.68 -37.77 41.72
CA VAL A 144 -25.82 -37.65 40.25
C VAL A 144 -25.94 -36.19 39.84
N ALA A 145 -26.84 -35.42 40.46
CA ALA A 145 -27.05 -34.02 40.11
C ALA A 145 -25.81 -33.14 40.38
N MET A 146 -25.07 -33.41 41.46
CA MET A 146 -23.79 -32.74 41.73
C MET A 146 -22.72 -33.13 40.70
N GLY A 147 -22.68 -34.39 40.27
CA GLY A 147 -21.80 -34.86 39.20
C GLY A 147 -22.09 -34.14 37.88
N ASP A 148 -23.36 -34.09 37.48
CA ASP A 148 -23.81 -33.37 36.28
C ASP A 148 -23.47 -31.88 36.34
N LEU A 149 -23.69 -31.24 37.48
CA LEU A 149 -23.33 -29.83 37.69
C LEU A 149 -21.82 -29.62 37.59
N SER A 150 -21.02 -30.53 38.13
CA SER A 150 -19.55 -30.46 38.09
C SER A 150 -19.02 -30.62 36.66
N LEU A 151 -19.59 -31.53 35.87
CA LEU A 151 -19.27 -31.70 34.46
C LEU A 151 -19.64 -30.45 33.65
N ARG A 152 -20.87 -29.93 33.81
CA ARG A 152 -21.29 -28.69 33.15
C ARG A 152 -20.40 -27.51 33.52
N LYS A 153 -19.97 -27.42 34.78
CA LYS A 153 -19.02 -26.39 35.23
C LYS A 153 -17.68 -26.53 34.50
N ALA A 154 -17.13 -27.74 34.42
CA ALA A 154 -15.87 -28.00 33.71
C ALA A 154 -15.96 -27.61 32.22
N ASP A 155 -17.05 -27.98 31.53
CA ASP A 155 -17.29 -27.63 30.13
C ASP A 155 -17.33 -26.11 29.91
N VAL A 156 -18.00 -25.38 30.82
CA VAL A 156 -18.09 -23.92 30.76
C VAL A 156 -16.73 -23.28 31.04
N GLU A 157 -15.97 -23.80 32.00
CA GLU A 157 -14.61 -23.33 32.30
C GLU A 157 -13.67 -23.55 31.10
N GLU A 158 -13.75 -24.69 30.42
CA GLU A 158 -12.97 -24.96 29.20
C GLU A 158 -13.33 -23.99 28.08
N LYS A 159 -14.63 -23.81 27.79
CA LYS A 159 -15.11 -22.85 26.77
C LYS A 159 -14.64 -21.43 27.10
N ARG A 160 -14.73 -21.03 28.37
CA ARG A 160 -14.24 -19.73 28.84
C ARG A 160 -12.73 -19.59 28.64
N ALA A 161 -11.96 -20.63 28.95
CA ALA A 161 -10.52 -20.62 28.74
C ALA A 161 -10.15 -20.51 27.25
N LYS A 162 -10.89 -21.18 26.36
CA LYS A 162 -10.72 -21.08 24.91
C LYS A 162 -11.01 -19.66 24.40
N VAL A 163 -12.16 -19.10 24.75
CA VAL A 163 -12.53 -17.72 24.38
C VAL A 163 -11.52 -16.71 24.93
N GLN A 164 -11.00 -16.92 26.14
CA GLN A 164 -9.99 -16.04 26.72
C GLN A 164 -8.66 -16.10 25.94
N LYS A 165 -8.26 -17.28 25.44
CA LYS A 165 -7.07 -17.43 24.57
C LYS A 165 -7.29 -16.73 23.23
N GLU A 166 -8.42 -16.96 22.58
CA GLU A 166 -8.77 -16.33 21.30
C GLU A 166 -8.83 -14.80 21.42
N SER A 167 -9.42 -14.29 22.49
CA SER A 167 -9.45 -12.85 22.80
C SER A 167 -8.05 -12.25 22.92
N LYS A 168 -7.12 -12.92 23.64
CA LYS A 168 -5.72 -12.46 23.74
C LYS A 168 -5.03 -12.41 22.38
N VAL A 169 -5.20 -13.45 21.56
CA VAL A 169 -4.63 -13.52 20.20
C VAL A 169 -5.19 -12.40 19.33
N LEU A 170 -6.51 -12.17 19.36
CA LEU A 170 -7.15 -11.11 18.59
C LEU A 170 -6.69 -9.71 19.03
N LEU A 171 -6.46 -9.50 20.33
CA LEU A 171 -5.89 -8.26 20.85
C LEU A 171 -4.46 -8.03 20.34
N GLU A 172 -3.63 -9.08 20.27
CA GLU A 172 -2.28 -8.97 19.68
C GLU A 172 -2.33 -8.62 18.19
N TYR A 173 -3.21 -9.26 17.41
CA TYR A 173 -3.41 -8.90 16.00
C TYR A 173 -3.85 -7.45 15.84
N THR A 174 -4.81 -7.00 16.66
CA THR A 174 -5.28 -5.61 16.65
C THR A 174 -4.15 -4.64 16.97
N ARG A 175 -3.31 -4.92 17.98
CA ARG A 175 -2.14 -4.10 18.31
C ARG A 175 -1.14 -4.03 17.14
N LYS A 176 -0.84 -5.17 16.51
CA LYS A 176 0.03 -5.24 15.33
C LYS A 176 -0.53 -4.44 14.15
N ALA A 177 -1.83 -4.53 13.90
CA ALA A 177 -2.51 -3.78 12.85
C ALA A 177 -2.45 -2.26 13.11
N ILE A 178 -2.68 -1.82 14.35
CA ILE A 178 -2.56 -0.41 14.74
C ILE A 178 -1.12 0.10 14.56
N ALA A 179 -0.11 -0.68 14.95
CA ALA A 179 1.30 -0.31 14.75
C ALA A 179 1.61 -0.12 13.26
N LYS A 180 1.24 -1.08 12.40
CA LYS A 180 1.41 -0.97 10.94
C LYS A 180 0.68 0.24 10.36
N LEU A 181 -0.54 0.51 10.82
CA LEU A 181 -1.31 1.68 10.38
C LEU A 181 -0.62 2.99 10.76
N ASN A 182 -0.02 3.08 11.94
CA ASN A 182 0.76 4.24 12.35
C ASN A 182 2.04 4.41 11.51
N ASP A 183 2.73 3.33 11.18
CA ASP A 183 3.91 3.39 10.31
C ASP A 183 3.54 3.82 8.88
N LEU A 184 2.42 3.32 8.35
CA LEU A 184 1.87 3.76 7.07
C LEU A 184 1.49 5.24 7.09
N LYS A 185 0.86 5.73 8.15
CA LYS A 185 0.57 7.17 8.31
C LYS A 185 1.84 8.02 8.32
N LYS A 186 2.89 7.58 9.02
CA LYS A 186 4.17 8.29 9.05
C LYS A 186 4.86 8.32 7.69
N THR A 187 4.83 7.21 6.95
CA THR A 187 5.43 7.14 5.61
C THR A 187 4.66 7.98 4.60
N LEU A 188 3.33 7.95 4.65
CA LEU A 188 2.47 8.82 3.84
C LEU A 188 2.78 10.31 4.11
N ALA A 189 2.86 10.72 5.37
CA ALA A 189 3.22 12.11 5.72
C ALA A 189 4.61 12.52 5.21
N LYS A 190 5.58 11.60 5.16
CA LYS A 190 6.89 11.87 4.56
C LYS A 190 6.78 12.12 3.05
N PHE A 191 6.08 11.23 2.34
CA PHE A 191 5.88 11.39 0.90
C PHE A 191 5.10 12.65 0.56
N GLU A 192 4.06 13.01 1.32
CA GLU A 192 3.33 14.27 1.12
C GLU A 192 4.25 15.50 1.23
N ASN A 193 5.20 15.49 2.18
CA ASN A 193 6.19 16.56 2.31
C ASN A 193 7.21 16.58 1.15
N GLU A 194 7.64 15.40 0.68
CA GLU A 194 8.59 15.27 -0.43
C GLU A 194 7.99 15.70 -1.78
N VAL A 195 6.70 15.40 -2.00
CA VAL A 195 5.98 15.82 -3.22
C VAL A 195 6.03 17.33 -3.40
N GLY A 196 5.75 18.11 -2.35
CA GLY A 196 5.81 19.58 -2.43
C GLY A 196 7.22 20.11 -2.77
N LEU A 197 8.26 19.47 -2.24
CA LEU A 197 9.65 19.83 -2.57
C LEU A 197 9.97 19.53 -4.05
N HIS A 198 9.58 18.36 -4.54
CA HIS A 198 9.81 17.96 -5.92
C HIS A 198 8.98 18.77 -6.92
N GLU A 199 7.74 19.12 -6.60
CA GLU A 199 6.91 20.02 -7.42
C GLU A 199 7.57 21.40 -7.58
N ALA A 200 8.09 21.97 -6.49
CA ALA A 200 8.81 23.25 -6.56
C ALA A 200 10.08 23.16 -7.41
N GLN A 201 10.85 22.07 -7.28
CA GLN A 201 12.03 21.82 -8.13
C GLN A 201 11.66 21.66 -9.59
N MET A 202 10.58 20.93 -9.89
CA MET A 202 10.08 20.74 -11.25
C MET A 202 9.63 22.06 -11.88
N LEU A 203 8.94 22.92 -11.14
CA LEU A 203 8.57 24.27 -11.59
C LEU A 203 9.82 25.13 -11.88
N GLN A 204 10.84 25.04 -11.03
CA GLN A 204 12.12 25.71 -11.26
C GLN A 204 12.81 25.21 -12.54
N TRP A 205 12.83 23.91 -12.79
CA TRP A 205 13.40 23.36 -14.03
C TRP A 205 12.59 23.75 -15.26
N GLN A 206 11.26 23.77 -15.17
CA GLN A 206 10.40 24.23 -16.27
C GLN A 206 10.69 25.69 -16.64
N THR A 207 10.81 26.58 -15.65
CA THR A 207 11.15 27.98 -15.89
C THR A 207 12.56 28.14 -16.47
N ASN A 208 13.55 27.42 -15.95
CA ASN A 208 14.91 27.41 -16.51
C ASN A 208 14.94 26.90 -17.95
N LEU A 209 14.16 25.86 -18.27
CA LEU A 209 14.08 25.31 -19.62
C LEU A 209 13.50 26.32 -20.61
N ALA A 210 12.45 27.07 -20.21
CA ALA A 210 11.90 28.14 -21.03
C ALA A 210 12.93 29.26 -21.30
N ILE A 211 13.76 29.60 -20.31
CA ILE A 211 14.87 30.55 -20.48
C ILE A 211 15.92 29.99 -21.44
N LEU A 212 16.32 28.72 -21.29
CA LEU A 212 17.30 28.10 -22.18
C LEU A 212 16.81 28.03 -23.64
N ASP A 213 15.55 27.67 -23.85
CA ASP A 213 14.92 27.64 -25.17
C ASP A 213 14.84 29.05 -25.79
N SER A 214 14.64 30.10 -24.99
CA SER A 214 14.74 31.49 -25.47
C SER A 214 16.17 31.88 -25.90
N LYS A 215 17.18 31.45 -25.13
CA LYS A 215 18.60 31.70 -25.44
C LYS A 215 19.08 30.92 -26.66
N GLU A 216 18.62 29.69 -26.83
CA GLU A 216 18.92 28.87 -28.00
C GLU A 216 18.46 29.57 -29.28
N ARG A 217 17.21 30.07 -29.30
CA ARG A 217 16.70 30.85 -30.43
C ARG A 217 17.54 32.11 -30.67
N GLN A 218 17.94 32.81 -29.61
CA GLN A 218 18.82 33.98 -29.73
C GLN A 218 20.17 33.62 -30.37
N TYR A 219 20.82 32.55 -29.91
CA TYR A 219 22.10 32.10 -30.46
C TYR A 219 21.98 31.60 -31.89
N MET A 220 20.90 30.90 -32.24
CA MET A 220 20.64 30.52 -33.63
C MET A 220 20.50 31.74 -34.54
N LEU A 221 19.75 32.77 -34.11
CA LEU A 221 19.64 34.01 -34.86
C LEU A 221 20.99 34.73 -35.01
N GLN A 222 21.79 34.81 -33.94
CA GLN A 222 23.13 35.40 -34.00
C GLN A 222 24.06 34.62 -34.92
N LEU A 223 24.06 33.29 -34.84
CA LEU A 223 24.88 32.41 -35.67
C LEU A 223 24.50 32.55 -37.15
N ASN A 224 23.20 32.62 -37.46
CA ASN A 224 22.72 32.89 -38.81
C ASN A 224 23.13 34.28 -39.30
N ASN A 225 23.10 35.30 -38.44
CA ASN A 225 23.58 36.65 -38.75
C ASN A 225 25.09 36.65 -39.06
N PHE A 226 25.92 36.08 -38.18
CA PHE A 226 27.36 35.99 -38.41
C PHE A 226 27.70 35.19 -39.68
N LYS A 227 26.99 34.08 -39.95
CA LYS A 227 27.12 33.35 -41.22
C LYS A 227 26.80 34.24 -42.42
N ALA A 228 25.72 35.03 -42.35
CA ALA A 228 25.37 35.96 -43.43
C ALA A 228 26.44 37.05 -43.63
N ILE A 229 27.01 37.58 -42.55
CA ILE A 229 28.12 38.55 -42.60
C ILE A 229 29.37 37.91 -43.22
N LEU A 230 29.77 36.72 -42.76
CA LEU A 230 30.91 35.97 -43.29
C LEU A 230 30.75 35.69 -44.80
N ASN A 231 29.56 35.25 -45.21
CA ASN A 231 29.23 35.03 -46.61
C ASN A 231 29.31 36.33 -47.43
N ARG A 232 28.83 37.47 -46.89
CA ARG A 232 28.93 38.78 -47.55
C ARG A 232 30.37 39.24 -47.72
N VAL A 233 31.25 38.93 -46.76
CA VAL A 233 32.69 39.28 -46.81
C VAL A 233 33.48 38.28 -47.69
N GLY A 234 32.83 37.23 -48.22
CA GLY A 234 33.47 36.23 -49.08
C GLY A 234 34.38 35.28 -48.31
N TYR A 235 34.12 35.08 -47.01
CA TYR A 235 34.90 34.17 -46.19
C TYR A 235 34.75 32.72 -46.66
N THR A 236 35.85 32.07 -46.99
CA THR A 236 35.94 30.63 -47.25
C THR A 236 36.61 29.92 -46.06
N SER A 237 36.25 28.66 -45.82
CA SER A 237 36.80 27.85 -44.71
C SER A 237 38.34 27.75 -44.74
N ASP A 238 38.95 28.02 -45.89
CA ASP A 238 40.40 28.01 -46.10
C ASP A 238 41.10 29.20 -45.43
N ILE A 239 40.36 30.28 -45.13
CA ILE A 239 40.85 31.49 -44.42
C ILE A 239 40.69 31.31 -42.89
N ASN A 240 40.43 30.10 -42.42
CA ASN A 240 40.47 29.81 -40.98
C ASN A 240 41.91 29.84 -40.47
N HIS A 241 42.15 30.43 -39.28
CA HIS A 241 43.49 30.61 -38.72
C HIS A 241 44.27 29.29 -38.62
N GLY A 242 43.61 28.19 -38.27
CA GLY A 242 44.22 26.86 -38.24
C GLY A 242 44.74 26.43 -39.62
N VAL A 243 43.89 26.55 -40.65
CA VAL A 243 44.24 26.21 -42.04
C VAL A 243 45.34 27.14 -42.59
N LEU A 244 45.29 28.43 -42.27
CA LEU A 244 46.33 29.40 -42.61
C LEU A 244 47.68 29.07 -41.94
N MET A 245 47.67 28.63 -40.68
CA MET A 245 48.90 28.17 -40.01
C MET A 245 49.45 26.92 -40.68
N GLU A 246 48.60 25.93 -40.96
CA GLU A 246 49.00 24.72 -41.68
C GLU A 246 49.57 25.03 -43.07
N MET A 247 48.94 25.93 -43.83
CA MET A 247 49.45 26.39 -45.13
C MET A 247 50.77 27.15 -45.01
N ALA A 248 50.95 27.97 -43.96
CA ALA A 248 52.19 28.70 -43.70
C ALA A 248 53.34 27.75 -43.30
N GLU A 249 53.05 26.73 -42.49
CA GLU A 249 54.02 25.67 -42.15
C GLU A 249 54.39 24.85 -43.39
N HIS A 250 53.40 24.44 -44.18
CA HIS A 250 53.65 23.73 -45.43
C HIS A 250 54.47 24.56 -46.41
N LYS A 251 54.19 25.87 -46.52
CA LYS A 251 55.01 26.81 -47.30
C LYS A 251 56.44 26.88 -46.77
N LYS A 252 56.64 26.97 -45.45
CA LYS A 252 57.96 27.01 -44.83
C LYS A 252 58.75 25.73 -45.09
N ASP A 253 58.10 24.58 -45.06
CA ASP A 253 58.74 23.29 -45.35
C ASP A 253 59.03 23.10 -46.84
N LEU A 254 58.16 23.57 -47.73
CA LEU A 254 58.45 23.72 -49.15
C LEU A 254 59.68 24.61 -49.36
N GLU A 255 59.72 25.80 -48.76
CA GLU A 255 60.88 26.70 -48.87
C GLU A 255 62.18 26.06 -48.37
N LYS A 256 62.17 25.31 -47.27
CA LYS A 256 63.35 24.54 -46.80
C LYS A 256 63.83 23.54 -47.85
N LYS A 257 62.92 22.87 -48.57
CA LYS A 257 63.25 21.90 -49.61
C LYS A 257 63.68 22.57 -50.92
N THR A 258 63.05 23.68 -51.29
CA THR A 258 63.30 24.37 -52.56
C THR A 258 64.56 25.22 -52.52
N LYS A 259 64.92 25.85 -51.39
CA LYS A 259 66.16 26.65 -51.26
C LYS A 259 67.44 25.93 -51.74
N PRO A 260 67.77 24.71 -51.27
CA PRO A 260 68.98 24.01 -51.73
C PRO A 260 68.90 23.60 -53.21
N ILE A 261 67.70 23.32 -53.73
CA ILE A 261 67.49 23.03 -55.16
C ILE A 261 67.72 24.29 -56.00
N LEU A 262 67.28 25.45 -55.52
CA LEU A 262 67.49 26.74 -56.17
C LEU A 262 68.96 27.16 -56.12
N ASP A 263 69.63 26.94 -54.99
CA ASP A 263 71.07 27.20 -54.83
C ASP A 263 71.92 26.29 -55.72
N THR A 264 71.57 25.00 -55.85
CA THR A 264 72.23 24.12 -56.83
C THR A 264 71.96 24.55 -58.27
N LEU A 265 70.72 24.92 -58.62
CA LEU A 265 70.41 25.44 -59.96
C LEU A 265 71.18 26.74 -60.27
N ARG A 266 71.34 27.62 -59.28
CA ARG A 266 72.14 28.84 -59.39
C ARG A 266 73.61 28.53 -59.63
N SER A 267 74.17 27.54 -58.95
CA SER A 267 75.54 27.06 -59.18
C SER A 267 75.76 26.50 -60.60
N TYR A 268 74.73 25.92 -61.21
CA TYR A 268 74.80 25.47 -62.62
C TYR A 268 74.69 26.62 -63.62
N GLN A 269 74.02 27.72 -63.27
CA GLN A 269 73.96 28.92 -64.10
C GLN A 269 75.24 29.77 -64.07
N ASP A 270 76.12 29.56 -63.07
CA ASP A 270 77.42 30.22 -62.98
C ASP A 270 78.49 29.61 -63.92
N LEU A 271 78.19 28.47 -64.58
CA LEU A 271 79.07 27.88 -65.61
C LEU A 271 78.65 28.32 -67.02
N PRO A 272 79.55 28.91 -67.83
CA PRO A 272 79.25 29.29 -69.21
C PRO A 272 78.88 28.06 -70.07
N PRO A 273 77.85 28.14 -70.93
CA PRO A 273 77.28 26.98 -71.64
C PRO A 273 78.15 26.44 -72.79
N ASP A 274 79.39 26.90 -72.95
CA ASP A 274 80.28 26.50 -74.05
C ASP A 274 81.55 25.79 -73.52
N LYS A 275 81.78 24.56 -73.99
CA LYS A 275 82.75 23.60 -73.43
C LYS A 275 84.20 24.10 -73.53
N THR A 276 84.49 24.93 -74.51
CA THR A 276 85.81 25.54 -74.76
C THR A 276 86.09 26.70 -73.79
N LEU A 277 85.08 27.53 -73.50
CA LEU A 277 85.18 28.64 -72.56
C LEU A 277 85.15 28.17 -71.10
N ALA A 278 84.44 27.08 -70.80
CA ALA A 278 84.49 26.44 -69.49
C ALA A 278 85.88 25.86 -69.19
N ALA A 279 86.57 25.28 -70.18
CA ALA A 279 87.94 24.81 -70.03
C ALA A 279 88.91 25.98 -69.75
N LEU A 280 88.75 27.10 -70.44
CA LEU A 280 89.56 28.30 -70.26
C LEU A 280 89.31 28.95 -68.88
N ALA A 281 88.05 29.00 -68.43
CA ALA A 281 87.70 29.48 -67.08
C ALA A 281 88.23 28.56 -65.97
N ILE A 282 88.25 27.23 -66.19
CA ILE A 282 88.88 26.26 -65.29
C ILE A 282 90.40 26.46 -65.28
N GLU A 283 91.01 26.75 -66.43
CA GLU A 283 92.45 26.98 -66.56
C GLU A 283 92.89 28.31 -65.95
N ASP A 284 92.08 29.37 -66.08
CA ASP A 284 92.28 30.66 -65.39
C ASP A 284 92.09 30.53 -63.89
N LYS A 285 91.09 29.78 -63.42
CA LYS A 285 90.95 29.46 -61.99
C LYS A 285 92.11 28.60 -61.49
N LYS A 286 92.58 27.60 -62.25
CA LYS A 286 93.79 26.83 -61.92
C LYS A 286 95.04 27.72 -61.86
N ARG A 287 95.17 28.71 -62.75
CA ARG A 287 96.26 29.71 -62.68
C ARG A 287 96.13 30.60 -61.45
N GLN A 288 94.93 31.03 -61.07
CA GLN A 288 94.69 31.78 -59.84
C GLN A 288 95.01 30.94 -58.59
N TYR A 289 94.67 29.64 -58.59
CA TYR A 289 95.05 28.70 -57.53
C TYR A 289 96.56 28.46 -57.48
N ALA A 290 97.21 28.23 -58.62
CA ALA A 290 98.66 28.04 -58.68
C ALA A 290 99.44 29.32 -58.29
N ALA A 291 98.92 30.50 -58.62
CA ALA A 291 99.48 31.77 -58.17
C ALA A 291 99.31 31.97 -56.66
N ALA A 292 98.17 31.57 -56.09
CA ALA A 292 97.94 31.58 -54.65
C ALA A 292 98.81 30.54 -53.90
N GLU A 293 99.04 29.35 -54.48
CA GLU A 293 100.00 28.36 -53.96
C GLU A 293 101.43 28.90 -54.02
N LYS A 294 101.86 29.50 -55.13
CA LYS A 294 103.18 30.13 -55.24
C LYS A 294 103.37 31.27 -54.24
N TYR A 295 102.34 32.08 -54.01
CA TYR A 295 102.36 33.13 -52.99
C TYR A 295 102.47 32.53 -51.58
N LEU A 296 101.77 31.42 -51.30
CA LEU A 296 101.85 30.70 -50.03
C LEU A 296 103.22 30.03 -49.83
N GLU A 297 103.84 29.52 -50.91
CA GLU A 297 105.20 28.99 -50.94
C GLU A 297 106.27 30.09 -50.77
N GLU A 298 106.09 31.27 -51.37
CA GLU A 298 106.96 32.44 -51.16
C GLU A 298 106.85 32.98 -49.72
N VAL A 299 105.65 33.02 -49.16
CA VAL A 299 105.43 33.34 -47.74
C VAL A 299 106.09 32.29 -46.82
N LEU A 300 106.02 31.00 -47.16
CA LEU A 300 106.70 29.92 -46.40
C LEU A 300 108.23 29.94 -46.55
N HIS A 301 108.77 30.22 -47.75
CA HIS A 301 110.22 30.33 -47.97
C HIS A 301 110.82 31.59 -47.34
N SER A 302 110.05 32.68 -47.25
CA SER A 302 110.44 33.87 -46.47
C SER A 302 110.49 33.61 -44.96
N ALA A 303 109.81 32.57 -44.46
CA ALA A 303 109.79 32.18 -43.05
C ALA A 303 110.88 31.15 -42.64
N LEU A 304 111.64 30.58 -43.58
CA LEU A 304 112.62 29.50 -43.32
C LEU A 304 114.09 29.89 -43.57
N ASN A 305 114.40 31.03 -44.21
CA ASN A 305 115.76 31.42 -44.63
C ASN A 305 116.37 32.64 -43.89
N THR A 306 115.97 32.93 -42.66
CA THR A 306 116.62 33.96 -41.81
C THR A 306 117.26 33.34 -40.55
N PRO A 307 118.61 33.25 -40.48
CA PRO A 307 119.38 32.90 -39.28
C PRO A 307 119.83 34.13 -38.46
N GLU A 308 119.87 33.93 -37.14
CA GLU A 308 120.48 34.67 -36.02
C GLU A 308 120.04 36.10 -35.61
N MET A 309 119.87 36.19 -34.27
CA MET A 309 119.67 37.34 -33.36
C MET A 309 118.23 37.81 -33.09
#